data_AF-A0ABC9NQY3-F1
#
_entry.id   AF-A0ABC9NQY3-F1
#
_cell.length_a   1.000
_cell.length_b   1.000
_cell.length_c   1.000
_cell.angle_alpha   90.00
_cell.angle_beta   90.00
_cell.angle_gamma   90.00
#
_symmetry.space_group_name_H-M   'P 1'
#
loop_
_entity.id
_entity.type
_entity.pdbx_description
1 polymer ?
#
loop_
_entity_poly.entity_id
_entity_poly.type
_entity_poly.pdbx_seq_one_letter_code
_entity_poly.pdbx_strand_id
1 'polypeptide(L)'
;MTDRIPCKNPTCTSTILPQTAVRTGGYCMPCVQAQKKREHDEYIRNNKKIVNAFAGLNDPVAMLKLVHQPRKFDVLIDWTPCPVPTDLLYQQLSPDQAQQMADYATERFVSGEYQHAQEICLCLAAFTQANLDAYLREWISYNDLDSYSCLPFHRAPTDVRDALLKQVEIDADNRNFILQCLAWIGDDIVIEHFSQWRKNPPPWRSSLYIAPEEYAHVAGWELTAEGQRRNLYLSQCFHLEKKSTGSSEVFLVAGERGDTCPNCALPLTNLFDIEPKAIGLNGNARLVMTPTY
;
A
#
# COMPACT_ATOMS: atom_id res chain seq x y z
N MET A 1 55.61 21.91 12.77
CA MET A 1 54.20 22.06 13.16
C MET A 1 53.58 23.05 12.20
N THR A 2 52.52 22.70 11.47
CA THR A 2 51.89 23.61 10.51
C THR A 2 51.00 24.56 11.28
N ASP A 3 51.31 25.86 11.29
CA ASP A 3 50.51 26.87 12.00
C ASP A 3 49.09 26.91 11.41
N ARG A 4 48.13 26.34 12.15
CA ARG A 4 46.72 26.30 11.77
C ARG A 4 46.04 27.60 12.18
N ILE A 5 45.17 28.10 11.31
CA ILE A 5 44.45 29.37 11.48
C ILE A 5 43.02 29.05 11.97
N PRO A 6 42.47 29.76 12.97
CA PRO A 6 41.08 29.58 13.37
C PRO A 6 40.11 29.96 12.23
N CYS A 7 38.98 29.27 12.16
CA CYS A 7 37.89 29.62 11.25
C CYS A 7 37.37 31.04 11.55
N LYS A 8 37.07 31.80 10.49
CA LYS A 8 36.53 33.17 10.61
C LYS A 8 35.10 33.23 11.17
N ASN A 9 34.36 32.11 11.17
CA ASN A 9 33.03 32.07 11.78
C ASN A 9 33.18 32.11 13.32
N PRO A 10 32.67 33.16 14.01
CA PRO A 10 32.87 33.34 15.45
C PRO A 10 32.26 32.24 16.32
N THR A 11 31.30 31.48 15.79
CA THR A 11 30.68 30.34 16.50
C THR A 11 31.33 29.00 16.17
N CYS A 12 32.36 28.98 15.32
CA CYS A 12 33.05 27.77 14.89
C CYS A 12 34.41 27.65 15.58
N THR A 13 34.65 26.52 16.23
CA THR A 13 35.91 26.22 16.94
C THR A 13 36.96 25.53 16.05
N SER A 14 36.64 25.26 14.78
CA SER A 14 37.55 24.55 13.87
C SER A 14 38.75 25.40 13.46
N THR A 15 39.90 24.76 13.26
CA THR A 15 41.10 25.37 12.68
C THR A 15 41.40 24.78 11.31
N ILE A 16 41.98 25.58 10.42
CA ILE A 16 42.24 25.22 9.02
C ILE A 16 43.70 25.50 8.64
N LEU A 17 44.18 24.82 7.59
CA LEU A 17 45.50 25.09 7.04
C LEU A 17 45.52 26.47 6.35
N PRO A 18 46.66 27.19 6.33
CA PRO A 18 46.78 28.48 5.65
C PRO A 18 46.32 28.45 4.18
N GLN A 19 46.66 27.39 3.46
CA GLN A 19 46.21 27.18 2.08
C GLN A 19 44.68 27.08 1.96
N THR A 20 44.02 26.45 2.94
CA THR A 20 42.55 26.39 2.98
C THR A 20 41.97 27.76 3.25
N ALA A 21 42.55 28.52 4.19
CA ALA A 21 42.10 29.88 4.52
C ALA A 21 42.16 30.83 3.31
N VAL A 22 43.21 30.74 2.49
CA VAL A 22 43.30 31.52 1.24
C VAL A 22 42.19 31.13 0.27
N ARG A 23 41.91 29.83 0.10
CA ARG A 23 40.90 29.32 -0.83
C ARG A 23 39.46 29.67 -0.43
N THR A 24 39.16 29.69 0.87
CA THR A 24 37.79 29.85 1.40
C THR A 24 37.53 31.20 2.06
N GLY A 25 38.47 32.16 1.93
CA GLY A 25 38.37 33.47 2.59
C GLY A 25 38.40 33.41 4.12
N GLY A 26 39.05 32.38 4.69
CA GLY A 26 39.21 32.18 6.12
C GLY A 26 38.16 31.29 6.79
N TYR A 27 37.20 30.72 6.05
CA TYR A 27 36.19 29.82 6.60
C TYR A 27 36.58 28.34 6.47
N CYS A 28 36.24 27.50 7.44
CA CYS A 28 36.37 26.05 7.24
C CYS A 28 35.36 25.54 6.20
N MET A 29 35.68 24.43 5.52
CA MET A 29 34.82 23.85 4.49
C MET A 29 33.37 23.60 4.97
N PRO A 30 33.13 23.08 6.19
CA PRO A 30 31.78 22.97 6.73
C PRO A 30 31.04 24.31 6.84
N CYS A 31 31.72 25.39 7.25
CA CYS A 31 31.10 26.73 7.31
C CYS A 31 30.75 27.27 5.93
N VAL A 32 31.61 27.06 4.92
CA VAL A 32 31.33 27.44 3.53
C VAL A 32 30.14 26.66 2.98
N GLN A 33 30.08 25.35 3.23
CA GLN A 33 28.94 24.51 2.82
C GLN A 33 27.64 24.95 3.51
N ALA A 34 27.70 25.27 4.80
CA ALA A 34 26.54 25.77 5.55
C ALA A 34 26.07 27.16 5.07
N GLN A 35 26.97 28.02 4.58
CA GLN A 35 26.60 29.29 3.93
C GLN A 35 25.93 29.04 2.59
N LYS A 36 26.55 28.24 1.72
CA LYS A 36 25.97 27.87 0.42
C LYS A 36 24.61 27.19 0.56
N LYS A 37 24.44 26.33 1.56
CA LYS A 37 23.15 25.69 1.87
C LYS A 37 22.11 26.74 2.28
N ARG A 38 22.46 27.70 3.16
CA ARG A 38 21.55 28.79 3.54
C ARG A 38 21.15 29.65 2.33
N GLU A 39 22.10 30.04 1.49
CA GLU A 39 21.83 30.80 0.26
C GLU A 39 20.90 30.02 -0.69
N HIS A 40 21.15 28.72 -0.85
CA HIS A 40 20.31 27.84 -1.66
C HIS A 40 18.90 27.67 -1.08
N ASP A 41 18.78 27.46 0.23
CA ASP A 41 17.50 27.33 0.94
C ASP A 41 16.68 28.64 0.88
N GLU A 42 17.35 29.80 0.99
CA GLU A 42 16.74 31.12 0.79
C GLU A 42 16.29 31.34 -0.66
N TYR A 43 17.11 30.93 -1.63
CA TYR A 43 16.73 30.96 -3.04
C TYR A 43 15.49 30.11 -3.29
N ILE A 44 15.45 28.87 -2.77
CA ILE A 44 14.28 28.00 -2.88
C ILE A 44 13.06 28.68 -2.27
N ARG A 45 13.17 29.20 -1.03
CA ARG A 45 12.06 29.86 -0.33
C ARG A 45 11.49 31.04 -1.12
N ASN A 46 12.34 31.85 -1.72
CA ASN A 46 11.93 33.05 -2.45
C ASN A 46 11.40 32.75 -3.86
N ASN A 47 11.76 31.62 -4.45
CA ASN A 47 11.38 31.25 -5.82
C ASN A 47 10.36 30.10 -5.87
N LYS A 48 9.88 29.61 -4.72
CA LYS A 48 8.91 28.52 -4.65
C LYS A 48 7.57 28.96 -5.22
N LYS A 49 7.00 28.12 -6.09
CA LYS A 49 5.72 28.36 -6.76
C LYS A 49 4.73 27.28 -6.34
N ILE A 50 3.52 27.72 -5.98
CA ILE A 50 2.40 26.80 -5.74
C ILE A 50 1.68 26.56 -7.06
N VAL A 51 1.58 25.29 -7.48
CA VAL A 51 0.94 24.90 -8.73
C VAL A 51 -0.29 24.05 -8.42
N ASN A 52 -1.47 24.51 -8.88
CA ASN A 52 -2.70 23.76 -8.78
C ASN A 52 -3.04 23.08 -10.11
N ALA A 53 -2.67 21.80 -10.24
CA ALA A 53 -2.98 20.99 -11.41
C ALA A 53 -4.48 20.71 -11.60
N PHE A 54 -5.28 20.85 -10.54
CA PHE A 54 -6.71 20.52 -10.51
C PHE A 54 -7.61 21.75 -10.71
N ALA A 55 -7.04 22.93 -10.97
CA ALA A 55 -7.79 24.16 -11.10
C ALA A 55 -8.82 24.07 -12.24
N GLY A 56 -10.11 24.23 -11.91
CA GLY A 56 -11.21 24.18 -12.88
C GLY A 56 -11.60 22.79 -13.37
N LEU A 57 -11.00 21.73 -12.82
CA LEU A 57 -11.37 20.35 -13.14
C LEU A 57 -12.44 19.85 -12.18
N ASN A 58 -13.54 19.34 -12.76
CA ASN A 58 -14.65 18.72 -12.03
C ASN A 58 -14.93 17.28 -12.51
N ASP A 59 -14.32 16.84 -13.62
CA ASP A 59 -14.48 15.49 -14.13
C ASP A 59 -13.60 14.51 -13.34
N PRO A 60 -14.18 13.49 -12.67
CA PRO A 60 -13.41 12.58 -11.84
C PRO A 60 -12.39 11.76 -12.63
N VAL A 61 -12.67 11.41 -13.89
CA VAL A 61 -11.71 10.68 -14.74
C VAL A 61 -10.49 11.53 -15.01
N ALA A 62 -10.66 12.77 -15.44
CA ALA A 62 -9.55 13.71 -15.65
C ALA A 62 -8.76 13.95 -14.35
N MET A 63 -9.45 14.07 -13.21
CA MET A 63 -8.79 14.22 -11.90
C MET A 63 -7.95 13.00 -11.55
N LEU A 64 -8.49 11.78 -11.70
CA LEU A 64 -7.76 10.54 -11.42
C LEU A 64 -6.53 10.38 -12.32
N LYS A 65 -6.65 10.70 -13.62
CA LYS A 65 -5.49 10.69 -14.53
C LYS A 65 -4.37 11.62 -14.05
N LEU A 66 -4.71 12.79 -13.48
CA LEU A 66 -3.72 13.71 -12.90
C LEU A 66 -3.20 13.29 -11.52
N VAL A 67 -3.99 12.55 -10.74
CA VAL A 67 -3.55 11.96 -9.47
C VAL A 67 -2.47 10.93 -9.73
N HIS A 68 -2.69 10.03 -10.69
CA HIS A 68 -1.73 8.97 -11.04
C HIS A 68 -0.61 9.44 -11.97
N GLN A 69 -0.64 10.67 -12.48
CA GLN A 69 0.43 11.16 -13.34
C GLN A 69 1.73 11.35 -12.54
N PRO A 70 2.85 10.70 -12.93
CA PRO A 70 4.12 10.90 -12.26
C PRO A 70 4.56 12.36 -12.35
N ARG A 71 4.90 12.94 -11.21
CA ARG A 71 5.42 14.31 -11.12
C ARG A 71 6.92 14.26 -10.97
N LYS A 72 7.64 14.93 -11.87
CA LYS A 72 9.08 15.14 -11.73
C LYS A 72 9.31 16.02 -10.49
N PHE A 73 10.16 15.56 -9.58
CA PHE A 73 10.54 16.36 -8.41
C PHE A 73 11.21 17.66 -8.87
N ASP A 74 10.67 18.79 -8.41
CA ASP A 74 11.24 20.11 -8.59
C ASP A 74 11.19 20.83 -7.24
N VAL A 75 12.36 21.22 -6.72
CA VAL A 75 12.49 21.85 -5.41
C VAL A 75 11.80 23.23 -5.34
N LEU A 76 11.55 23.85 -6.49
CA LEU A 76 10.87 25.14 -6.60
C LEU A 76 9.36 25.02 -6.80
N ILE A 77 8.81 23.81 -6.91
CA ILE A 77 7.38 23.62 -7.14
C ILE A 77 6.74 22.88 -5.96
N ASP A 78 5.75 23.54 -5.34
CA ASP A 78 4.80 22.88 -4.45
C ASP A 78 3.50 22.65 -5.19
N TRP A 79 3.14 21.37 -5.39
CA TRP A 79 1.87 21.03 -5.98
C TRP A 79 0.77 21.03 -4.92
N THR A 80 -0.37 21.64 -5.22
CA THR A 80 -1.54 21.47 -4.36
C THR A 80 -2.02 20.01 -4.42
N PRO A 81 -2.50 19.45 -3.29
CA PRO A 81 -3.12 18.14 -3.30
C PRO A 81 -4.39 18.15 -4.15
N CYS A 82 -4.85 16.97 -4.55
CA CYS A 82 -6.18 16.82 -5.14
C CYS A 82 -7.23 17.35 -4.16
N PRO A 83 -8.19 18.18 -4.59
CA PRO A 83 -9.21 18.73 -3.71
C PRO A 83 -10.20 17.68 -3.20
N VAL A 84 -10.29 16.53 -3.88
CA VAL A 84 -11.12 15.39 -3.50
C VAL A 84 -10.20 14.20 -3.17
N PRO A 85 -10.39 13.52 -2.02
CA PRO A 85 -9.69 12.27 -1.72
C PRO A 85 -9.81 11.24 -2.86
N THR A 86 -8.70 10.56 -3.17
CA THR A 86 -8.60 9.65 -4.33
C THR A 86 -9.61 8.49 -4.25
N ASP A 87 -9.79 7.91 -3.06
CA ASP A 87 -10.77 6.85 -2.81
C ASP A 87 -12.20 7.31 -3.09
N LEU A 88 -12.56 8.54 -2.70
CA LEU A 88 -13.86 9.13 -3.02
C LEU A 88 -14.04 9.37 -4.53
N LEU A 89 -12.98 9.78 -5.24
CA LEU A 89 -13.00 9.91 -6.69
C LEU A 89 -13.30 8.60 -7.40
N TYR A 90 -12.74 7.48 -6.92
CA TYR A 90 -13.04 6.16 -7.48
C TYR A 90 -14.46 5.69 -7.14
N GLN A 91 -14.90 5.87 -5.89
CA GLN A 91 -16.23 5.45 -5.43
C GLN A 91 -17.37 6.17 -6.16
N GLN A 92 -17.14 7.41 -6.61
CA GLN A 92 -18.16 8.20 -7.32
C GLN A 92 -18.17 7.99 -8.86
N LEU A 93 -17.26 7.17 -9.41
CA LEU A 93 -17.26 6.91 -10.86
C LEU A 93 -18.56 6.21 -11.27
N SER A 94 -19.15 6.65 -12.38
CA SER A 94 -20.16 5.85 -13.07
C SER A 94 -19.55 4.56 -13.61
N PRO A 95 -20.34 3.53 -13.94
CA PRO A 95 -19.83 2.32 -14.58
C PRO A 95 -19.02 2.61 -15.85
N ASP A 96 -19.48 3.55 -16.68
CA ASP A 96 -18.78 3.94 -17.92
C ASP A 96 -17.44 4.64 -17.62
N GLN A 97 -17.40 5.51 -16.60
CA GLN A 97 -16.18 6.19 -16.18
C GLN A 97 -15.16 5.23 -15.54
N ALA A 98 -15.65 4.26 -14.76
CA ALA A 98 -14.82 3.21 -14.18
C ALA A 98 -14.22 2.33 -15.28
N GLN A 99 -15.00 1.99 -16.30
CA GLN A 99 -14.49 1.27 -17.47
C GLN A 99 -13.48 2.11 -18.26
N GLN A 100 -13.74 3.40 -18.46
CA GLN A 100 -12.79 4.30 -19.10
C GLN A 100 -11.43 4.35 -18.37
N MET A 101 -11.45 4.29 -17.03
CA MET A 101 -10.22 4.21 -16.24
C MET A 101 -9.54 2.84 -16.34
N ALA A 102 -10.29 1.74 -16.49
CA ALA A 102 -9.73 0.41 -16.74
C ALA A 102 -9.04 0.32 -18.11
N ASP A 103 -9.66 0.88 -19.14
CA ASP A 103 -9.09 0.96 -20.48
C ASP A 103 -7.80 1.81 -20.45
N TYR A 104 -7.84 2.95 -19.77
CA TYR A 104 -6.66 3.79 -19.56
C TYR A 104 -5.53 3.08 -18.81
N ALA A 105 -5.84 2.31 -17.76
CA ALA A 105 -4.85 1.49 -17.06
C ALA A 105 -4.19 0.47 -18.00
N THR A 106 -4.99 -0.18 -18.84
CA THR A 106 -4.50 -1.15 -19.84
C THR A 106 -3.56 -0.47 -20.84
N GLU A 107 -3.94 0.70 -21.37
CA GLU A 107 -3.10 1.48 -22.27
C GLU A 107 -1.76 1.89 -21.62
N ARG A 108 -1.79 2.33 -20.35
CA ARG A 108 -0.57 2.68 -19.60
C ARG A 108 0.32 1.46 -19.40
N PHE A 109 -0.26 0.31 -19.07
CA PHE A 109 0.48 -0.95 -18.88
C PHE A 109 1.19 -1.36 -20.17
N VAL A 110 0.47 -1.39 -21.30
CA VAL A 110 1.02 -1.73 -22.62
C VAL A 110 2.10 -0.73 -23.06
N SER A 111 2.01 0.52 -22.62
CA SER A 111 3.01 1.56 -22.90
C SER A 111 4.28 1.47 -22.02
N GLY A 112 4.35 0.50 -21.10
CA GLY A 112 5.49 0.32 -20.19
C GLY A 112 5.42 1.14 -18.90
N GLU A 113 4.30 1.81 -18.63
CA GLU A 113 4.06 2.57 -17.38
C GLU A 113 3.46 1.65 -16.31
N TYR A 114 4.15 0.54 -16.02
CA TYR A 114 3.61 -0.58 -15.22
C TYR A 114 3.18 -0.16 -13.81
N GLN A 115 4.02 0.57 -13.08
CA GLN A 115 3.74 1.00 -11.71
C GLN A 115 2.46 1.86 -11.64
N HIS A 116 2.31 2.79 -12.58
CA HIS A 116 1.13 3.66 -12.68
C HIS A 116 -0.13 2.87 -13.00
N ALA A 117 -0.01 1.95 -13.96
CA ALA A 117 -1.11 1.11 -14.38
C ALA A 117 -1.57 0.15 -13.26
N GLN A 118 -0.64 -0.41 -12.50
CA GLN A 118 -0.91 -1.28 -11.35
C GLN A 118 -1.61 -0.52 -10.21
N GLU A 119 -1.22 0.72 -9.94
CA GLU A 119 -1.90 1.55 -8.93
C GLU A 119 -3.35 1.84 -9.33
N ILE A 120 -3.59 2.23 -10.57
CA ILE A 120 -4.95 2.46 -11.09
C ILE A 120 -5.78 1.19 -11.00
N CYS A 121 -5.22 0.04 -11.43
CA CYS A 121 -5.88 -1.25 -11.39
C CYS A 121 -6.26 -1.67 -9.96
N LEU A 122 -5.36 -1.46 -8.98
CA LEU A 122 -5.65 -1.74 -7.58
C LEU A 122 -6.83 -0.91 -7.08
N CYS A 123 -6.83 0.40 -7.35
CA CYS A 123 -7.92 1.28 -6.92
C CYS A 123 -9.25 0.89 -7.59
N LEU A 124 -9.23 0.54 -8.87
CA LEU A 124 -10.43 0.04 -9.57
C LEU A 124 -10.95 -1.26 -8.94
N ALA A 125 -10.06 -2.20 -8.63
CA ALA A 125 -10.42 -3.46 -7.98
C ALA A 125 -11.00 -3.25 -6.58
N ALA A 126 -10.50 -2.26 -5.83
CA ALA A 126 -10.93 -1.98 -4.46
C ALA A 126 -12.25 -1.20 -4.38
N PHE A 127 -12.47 -0.24 -5.27
CA PHE A 127 -13.53 0.77 -5.12
C PHE A 127 -14.62 0.71 -6.19
N THR A 128 -14.44 -0.09 -7.23
CA THR A 128 -15.38 -0.13 -8.37
C THR A 128 -15.76 -1.55 -8.76
N GLN A 129 -16.70 -1.66 -9.70
CA GLN A 129 -17.03 -2.92 -10.37
C GLN A 129 -16.51 -2.98 -11.81
N ALA A 130 -15.54 -2.13 -12.19
CA ALA A 130 -14.98 -2.12 -13.53
C ALA A 130 -14.51 -3.52 -13.96
N ASN A 131 -14.67 -3.82 -15.25
CA ASN A 131 -14.12 -5.03 -15.85
C ASN A 131 -12.62 -4.82 -16.08
N LEU A 132 -11.80 -5.69 -15.47
CA LEU A 132 -10.33 -5.63 -15.53
C LEU A 132 -9.75 -6.74 -16.41
N ASP A 133 -10.57 -7.47 -17.15
CA ASP A 133 -10.17 -8.70 -17.84
C ASP A 133 -9.07 -8.44 -18.88
N ALA A 134 -9.22 -7.36 -19.66
CA ALA A 134 -8.21 -6.97 -20.66
C ALA A 134 -6.86 -6.65 -19.97
N TYR A 135 -6.90 -5.86 -18.90
CA TYR A 135 -5.72 -5.53 -18.11
C TYR A 135 -5.04 -6.79 -17.54
N LEU A 136 -5.82 -7.69 -16.94
CA LEU A 136 -5.29 -8.91 -16.33
C LEU A 136 -4.64 -9.83 -17.37
N ARG A 137 -5.20 -9.92 -18.58
CA ARG A 137 -4.59 -10.68 -19.70
C ARG A 137 -3.25 -10.10 -20.13
N GLU A 138 -3.17 -8.77 -20.27
CA GLU A 138 -1.89 -8.10 -20.56
C GLU A 138 -0.87 -8.36 -19.45
N TRP A 139 -1.31 -8.26 -18.19
CA TRP A 139 -0.42 -8.45 -17.06
C TRP A 139 0.16 -9.86 -16.98
N ILE A 140 -0.66 -10.91 -17.07
CA ILE A 140 -0.15 -12.28 -17.00
C ILE A 140 0.71 -12.68 -18.22
N SER A 141 0.63 -11.92 -19.31
CA SER A 141 1.49 -12.13 -20.48
C SER A 141 2.89 -11.53 -20.30
N TYR A 142 3.07 -10.67 -19.30
CA TYR A 142 4.33 -10.02 -19.00
C TYR A 142 5.22 -10.95 -18.15
N ASN A 143 6.50 -11.06 -18.52
CA ASN A 143 7.43 -12.01 -17.88
C ASN A 143 7.74 -11.69 -16.42
N ASP A 144 7.57 -10.43 -16.01
CA ASP A 144 7.84 -9.97 -14.66
C ASP A 144 6.52 -9.62 -13.97
N LEU A 145 6.03 -10.51 -13.12
CA LEU A 145 4.76 -10.30 -12.42
C LEU A 145 4.91 -9.44 -11.16
N ASP A 146 6.03 -8.73 -10.98
CA ASP A 146 6.28 -7.91 -9.79
C ASP A 146 5.14 -6.90 -9.54
N SER A 147 4.56 -7.00 -8.35
CA SER A 147 3.56 -6.09 -7.83
C SER A 147 3.42 -6.24 -6.33
N TYR A 148 3.01 -5.14 -5.70
CA TYR A 148 2.77 -5.06 -4.27
C TYR A 148 1.42 -5.65 -3.85
N SER A 149 0.52 -5.98 -4.78
CA SER A 149 -0.81 -6.54 -4.45
C SER A 149 -1.40 -7.43 -5.53
N CYS A 150 -1.92 -8.59 -5.11
CA CYS A 150 -2.68 -9.53 -5.94
C CYS A 150 -4.20 -9.30 -5.87
N LEU A 151 -4.69 -8.30 -5.11
CA LEU A 151 -6.12 -7.97 -5.00
C LEU A 151 -6.84 -7.85 -6.35
N PRO A 152 -6.25 -7.28 -7.44
CA PRO A 152 -6.92 -7.20 -8.73
C PRO A 152 -7.41 -8.54 -9.30
N PHE A 153 -6.81 -9.66 -8.89
CA PHE A 153 -7.17 -10.98 -9.38
C PHE A 153 -8.44 -11.57 -8.72
N HIS A 154 -9.02 -10.95 -7.68
CA HIS A 154 -10.19 -11.49 -6.98
C HIS A 154 -11.46 -11.66 -7.84
N ARG A 155 -11.50 -11.02 -9.01
CA ARG A 155 -12.56 -11.16 -10.03
C ARG A 155 -11.98 -11.54 -11.40
N ALA A 156 -10.81 -12.17 -11.44
CA ALA A 156 -10.20 -12.53 -12.71
C ALA A 156 -11.08 -13.51 -13.50
N PRO A 157 -11.11 -13.40 -14.84
CA PRO A 157 -11.87 -14.31 -15.66
C PRO A 157 -11.22 -15.71 -15.69
N THR A 158 -12.01 -16.72 -16.06
CA THR A 158 -11.57 -18.11 -16.00
C THR A 158 -10.36 -18.41 -16.88
N ASP A 159 -10.19 -17.72 -18.01
CA ASP A 159 -9.03 -17.89 -18.88
C ASP A 159 -7.73 -17.38 -18.24
N VAL A 160 -7.79 -16.31 -17.44
CA VAL A 160 -6.65 -15.80 -16.66
C VAL A 160 -6.27 -16.81 -15.56
N ARG A 161 -7.25 -17.36 -14.85
CA ARG A 161 -7.02 -18.45 -13.87
C ARG A 161 -6.32 -19.64 -14.52
N ASP A 162 -6.85 -20.12 -15.64
CA ASP A 162 -6.33 -21.31 -16.31
C ASP A 162 -4.92 -21.09 -16.86
N ALA A 163 -4.61 -19.88 -17.30
CA ALA A 163 -3.25 -19.50 -17.70
C ALA A 163 -2.29 -19.51 -16.49
N LEU A 164 -2.70 -18.94 -15.35
CA LEU A 164 -1.90 -18.95 -14.12
C LEU A 164 -1.67 -20.37 -13.58
N LEU A 165 -2.68 -21.24 -13.63
CA LEU A 165 -2.54 -22.66 -13.25
C LEU A 165 -1.56 -23.43 -14.15
N LYS A 166 -1.42 -23.04 -15.42
CA LYS A 166 -0.38 -23.61 -16.29
C LYS A 166 0.98 -23.00 -15.99
N GLN A 167 1.03 -21.70 -15.76
CA GLN A 167 2.28 -20.96 -15.54
C GLN A 167 2.95 -21.39 -14.22
N VAL A 168 2.19 -21.62 -13.15
CA VAL A 168 2.74 -22.04 -11.84
C VAL A 168 3.57 -23.31 -11.93
N GLU A 169 3.26 -24.22 -12.86
CA GLU A 169 3.96 -25.49 -13.04
C GLU A 169 5.37 -25.30 -13.63
N ILE A 170 5.61 -24.22 -14.37
CA ILE A 170 6.86 -24.01 -15.14
C ILE A 170 7.66 -22.78 -14.70
N ASP A 171 7.00 -21.73 -14.23
CA ASP A 171 7.62 -20.45 -13.91
C ASP A 171 8.12 -20.44 -12.46
N ALA A 172 9.42 -20.69 -12.29
CA ALA A 172 10.01 -20.77 -10.96
C ALA A 172 10.21 -19.41 -10.29
N ASP A 173 10.45 -18.37 -11.08
CA ASP A 173 10.78 -17.04 -10.57
C ASP A 173 9.52 -16.36 -10.03
N ASN A 174 8.39 -16.50 -10.73
CA ASN A 174 7.13 -15.86 -10.34
C ASN A 174 6.20 -16.74 -9.48
N ARG A 175 6.60 -17.98 -9.14
CA ARG A 175 5.70 -18.97 -8.52
C ARG A 175 4.99 -18.47 -7.26
N ASN A 176 5.72 -17.77 -6.39
CA ASN A 176 5.15 -17.23 -5.14
C ASN A 176 4.06 -16.19 -5.44
N PHE A 177 4.23 -15.36 -6.47
CA PHE A 177 3.24 -14.37 -6.86
C PHE A 177 2.04 -15.02 -7.56
N ILE A 178 2.28 -16.00 -8.45
CA ILE A 178 1.20 -16.75 -9.13
C ILE A 178 0.28 -17.44 -8.11
N LEU A 179 0.85 -18.09 -7.08
CA LEU A 179 0.06 -18.72 -6.02
C LEU A 179 -0.76 -17.71 -5.21
N GLN A 180 -0.26 -16.50 -5.00
CA GLN A 180 -1.05 -15.42 -4.39
C GLN A 180 -2.19 -14.96 -5.31
N CYS A 181 -1.95 -14.79 -6.61
CA CYS A 181 -3.01 -14.47 -7.57
C CYS A 181 -4.10 -15.55 -7.60
N LEU A 182 -3.71 -16.82 -7.65
CA LEU A 182 -4.65 -17.96 -7.56
C LEU A 182 -5.43 -17.90 -6.24
N ALA A 183 -4.77 -17.66 -5.10
CA ALA A 183 -5.44 -17.50 -3.82
C ALA A 183 -6.50 -16.38 -3.84
N TRP A 184 -6.22 -15.24 -4.48
CA TRP A 184 -7.19 -14.16 -4.65
C TRP A 184 -8.36 -14.54 -5.55
N ILE A 185 -8.12 -15.27 -6.65
CA ILE A 185 -9.19 -15.83 -7.51
C ILE A 185 -10.09 -16.76 -6.69
N GLY A 186 -9.48 -17.73 -6.00
CA GLY A 186 -10.12 -18.53 -4.95
C GLY A 186 -11.42 -19.25 -5.33
N ASP A 187 -11.66 -19.49 -6.62
CA ASP A 187 -12.84 -20.21 -7.09
C ASP A 187 -12.72 -21.73 -6.87
N ASP A 188 -13.77 -22.47 -7.23
CA ASP A 188 -13.84 -23.91 -6.97
C ASP A 188 -12.69 -24.69 -7.63
N ILE A 189 -12.21 -24.23 -8.79
CA ILE A 189 -11.09 -24.85 -9.51
C ILE A 189 -9.78 -24.60 -8.74
N VAL A 190 -9.53 -23.37 -8.27
CA VAL A 190 -8.37 -23.09 -7.43
C VAL A 190 -8.41 -23.90 -6.13
N ILE A 191 -9.56 -23.98 -5.47
CA ILE A 191 -9.75 -24.76 -4.24
C ILE A 191 -9.41 -26.22 -4.49
N GLU A 192 -9.88 -26.79 -5.60
CA GLU A 192 -9.57 -28.16 -5.99
C GLU A 192 -8.07 -28.35 -6.19
N HIS A 193 -7.39 -27.47 -6.93
CA HIS A 193 -5.95 -27.53 -7.16
C HIS A 193 -5.15 -27.44 -5.85
N PHE A 194 -5.49 -26.51 -4.96
CA PHE A 194 -4.82 -26.39 -3.66
C PHE A 194 -5.03 -27.66 -2.80
N SER A 195 -6.24 -28.24 -2.83
CA SER A 195 -6.55 -29.50 -2.14
C SER A 195 -5.78 -30.68 -2.74
N GLN A 196 -5.62 -30.73 -4.06
CA GLN A 196 -4.84 -31.74 -4.77
C GLN A 196 -3.35 -31.61 -4.45
N TRP A 197 -2.76 -30.41 -4.47
CA TRP A 197 -1.36 -30.19 -4.12
C TRP A 197 -1.06 -30.51 -2.65
N ARG A 198 -2.01 -30.26 -1.74
CA ARG A 198 -1.86 -30.69 -0.33
C ARG A 198 -1.78 -32.21 -0.19
N LYS A 199 -2.59 -32.94 -0.96
CA LYS A 199 -2.62 -34.43 -0.94
C LYS A 199 -1.45 -35.05 -1.69
N ASN A 200 -1.08 -34.46 -2.82
CA ASN A 200 -0.04 -34.91 -3.72
C ASN A 200 0.88 -33.72 -4.04
N PRO A 201 1.87 -33.44 -3.17
CA PRO A 201 2.77 -32.30 -3.35
C PRO A 201 3.46 -32.32 -4.72
N PRO A 202 3.41 -31.22 -5.49
CA PRO A 202 4.05 -31.15 -6.79
C PRO A 202 5.58 -31.15 -6.66
N PRO A 203 6.34 -31.51 -7.71
CA PRO A 203 7.80 -31.56 -7.65
C PRO A 203 8.45 -30.24 -7.21
N TRP A 204 7.86 -29.12 -7.61
CA TRP A 204 8.32 -27.77 -7.26
C TRP A 204 7.95 -27.36 -5.82
N ARG A 205 7.20 -28.16 -5.04
CA ARG A 205 6.85 -27.85 -3.65
C ARG A 205 8.06 -27.48 -2.80
N SER A 206 9.18 -28.17 -2.99
CA SER A 206 10.42 -27.97 -2.23
C SER A 206 11.09 -26.61 -2.49
N SER A 207 10.72 -25.92 -3.57
CA SER A 207 11.19 -24.56 -3.87
C SER A 207 10.46 -23.47 -3.07
N LEU A 208 9.38 -23.82 -2.35
CA LEU A 208 8.56 -22.88 -1.60
C LEU A 208 8.81 -22.96 -0.09
N TYR A 209 8.85 -21.78 0.55
CA TYR A 209 8.98 -21.67 2.00
C TYR A 209 7.73 -22.20 2.74
N ILE A 210 6.54 -21.94 2.22
CA ILE A 210 5.24 -22.43 2.73
C ILE A 210 4.57 -23.38 1.75
N ALA A 211 3.55 -24.13 2.19
CA ALA A 211 2.81 -25.01 1.28
C ALA A 211 1.94 -24.20 0.29
N PRO A 212 1.68 -24.74 -0.92
CA PRO A 212 0.90 -24.04 -1.96
C PRO A 212 -0.47 -23.59 -1.45
N GLU A 213 -1.14 -24.43 -0.67
CA GLU A 213 -2.44 -24.13 -0.08
C GLU A 213 -2.37 -23.05 1.02
N GLU A 214 -1.22 -22.85 1.66
CA GLU A 214 -1.06 -21.82 2.70
C GLU A 214 -1.10 -20.40 2.13
N TYR A 215 -0.87 -20.22 0.82
CA TYR A 215 -1.05 -18.94 0.15
C TYR A 215 -2.48 -18.40 0.24
N ALA A 216 -3.48 -19.26 0.44
CA ALA A 216 -4.87 -18.86 0.63
C ALA A 216 -5.04 -17.80 1.74
N HIS A 217 -4.16 -17.80 2.76
CA HIS A 217 -4.20 -16.84 3.87
C HIS A 217 -4.04 -15.39 3.41
N VAL A 218 -3.28 -15.14 2.32
CA VAL A 218 -3.12 -13.78 1.78
C VAL A 218 -4.42 -13.20 1.24
N ALA A 219 -5.36 -14.07 0.86
CA ALA A 219 -6.69 -13.72 0.39
C ALA A 219 -7.77 -13.95 1.47
N GLY A 220 -7.37 -14.20 2.72
CA GLY A 220 -8.27 -14.33 3.86
C GLY A 220 -9.08 -15.62 3.89
N TRP A 221 -8.57 -16.73 3.37
CA TRP A 221 -9.23 -18.04 3.49
C TRP A 221 -8.22 -19.17 3.63
N GLU A 222 -8.70 -20.37 3.93
CA GLU A 222 -7.87 -21.58 4.07
C GLU A 222 -8.66 -22.85 3.70
N LEU A 223 -7.96 -23.98 3.59
CA LEU A 223 -8.60 -25.29 3.43
C LEU A 223 -8.85 -25.97 4.79
N THR A 224 -10.08 -26.44 5.02
CA THR A 224 -10.38 -27.32 6.16
C THR A 224 -9.65 -28.66 6.04
N ALA A 225 -9.70 -29.49 7.08
CA ALA A 225 -9.15 -30.85 7.04
C ALA A 225 -9.74 -31.67 5.87
N GLU A 226 -11.03 -31.48 5.58
CA GLU A 226 -11.77 -32.11 4.48
C GLU A 226 -11.44 -31.51 3.10
N GLY A 227 -10.68 -30.40 3.06
CA GLY A 227 -10.27 -29.72 1.83
C GLY A 227 -11.31 -28.75 1.28
N GLN A 228 -12.21 -28.26 2.13
CA GLN A 228 -13.20 -27.23 1.77
C GLN A 228 -12.68 -25.83 2.10
N ARG A 229 -13.13 -24.80 1.38
CA ARG A 229 -12.77 -23.41 1.69
C ARG A 229 -13.44 -22.94 2.98
N ARG A 230 -12.66 -22.39 3.90
CA ARG A 230 -13.10 -21.67 5.09
C ARG A 230 -12.60 -20.23 5.01
N ASN A 231 -13.51 -19.27 4.96
CA ASN A 231 -13.16 -17.84 5.00
C ASN A 231 -12.73 -17.44 6.42
N LEU A 232 -11.68 -16.63 6.50
CA LEU A 232 -11.12 -16.04 7.72
C LEU A 232 -11.59 -14.61 7.93
N TYR A 233 -12.46 -14.10 7.05
CA TYR A 233 -13.11 -12.80 7.15
C TYR A 233 -14.63 -12.97 7.23
N LEU A 234 -15.29 -11.93 7.74
CA LEU A 234 -16.74 -11.80 7.70
C LEU A 234 -17.15 -11.13 6.39
N SER A 235 -18.20 -11.64 5.75
CA SER A 235 -18.75 -11.05 4.51
C SER A 235 -19.37 -9.66 4.72
N GLN A 236 -19.65 -9.28 5.97
CA GLN A 236 -20.15 -7.98 6.35
C GLN A 236 -19.13 -7.29 7.26
N CYS A 237 -18.61 -6.16 6.77
CA CYS A 237 -17.75 -5.27 7.52
C CYS A 237 -18.50 -3.98 7.83
N PHE A 238 -18.32 -3.44 9.03
CA PHE A 238 -18.96 -2.19 9.47
C PHE A 238 -17.90 -1.09 9.57
N HIS A 239 -18.15 0.05 8.93
CA HIS A 239 -17.33 1.25 9.14
C HIS A 239 -17.67 1.86 10.49
N LEU A 240 -16.65 2.12 11.32
CA LEU A 240 -16.81 2.91 12.54
C LEU A 240 -16.92 4.40 12.20
N GLU A 241 -18.13 4.96 12.27
CA GLU A 241 -18.35 6.40 12.12
C GLU A 241 -18.16 7.13 13.45
N LYS A 242 -17.31 8.15 13.47
CA LYS A 242 -17.18 9.02 14.64
C LYS A 242 -18.40 9.94 14.74
N LYS A 243 -19.34 9.61 15.63
CA LYS A 243 -20.45 10.50 15.99
C LYS A 243 -20.10 11.33 17.23
N SER A 244 -20.25 12.65 17.14
CA SER A 244 -20.18 13.56 18.28
C SER A 244 -21.52 13.55 19.03
N THR A 245 -21.81 12.46 19.74
CA THR A 245 -22.97 12.38 20.65
C THR A 245 -22.49 12.50 22.09
N GLY A 246 -23.09 13.41 22.86
CA GLY A 246 -22.78 13.68 24.26
C GLY A 246 -23.15 12.57 25.24
N SER A 247 -23.22 11.32 24.80
CA SER A 247 -23.41 10.13 25.65
C SER A 247 -22.48 9.01 25.19
N SER A 248 -21.62 8.56 26.10
CA SER A 248 -20.51 7.62 25.89
C SER A 248 -20.77 6.27 26.58
N GLU A 249 -22.03 5.85 26.72
CA GLU A 249 -22.35 4.61 27.47
C GLU A 249 -22.32 3.35 26.58
N VAL A 250 -22.35 3.50 25.26
CA VAL A 250 -22.52 2.40 24.30
C VAL A 250 -21.18 1.88 23.75
N PHE A 251 -20.14 2.71 23.80
CA PHE A 251 -18.83 2.44 23.21
C PHE A 251 -17.73 3.12 24.03
N LEU A 252 -16.88 2.34 24.70
CA LEU A 252 -15.73 2.82 25.45
C LEU A 252 -14.45 2.47 24.68
N VAL A 253 -13.58 3.46 24.44
CA VAL A 253 -12.26 3.24 23.83
C VAL A 253 -11.21 3.23 24.94
N ALA A 254 -10.29 2.26 24.91
CA ALA A 254 -9.16 2.18 25.85
C ALA A 254 -9.58 2.12 27.33
N GLY A 255 -10.27 1.04 27.73
CA GLY A 255 -10.60 0.77 29.13
C GLY A 255 -9.51 -0.03 29.84
N GLU A 256 -9.10 0.40 31.03
CA GLU A 256 -8.20 -0.39 31.88
C GLU A 256 -8.87 -1.72 32.27
N ARG A 257 -8.09 -2.80 32.25
CA ARG A 257 -8.50 -4.08 32.82
C ARG A 257 -7.70 -4.37 34.08
N GLY A 258 -8.34 -5.08 35.01
CA GLY A 258 -7.72 -5.49 36.28
C GLY A 258 -6.88 -6.77 36.19
N ASP A 259 -6.71 -7.35 35.02
CA ASP A 259 -6.02 -8.62 34.82
C ASP A 259 -4.94 -8.55 33.73
N THR A 260 -4.08 -9.57 33.72
CA THR A 260 -2.83 -9.63 32.95
C THR A 260 -2.87 -10.74 31.91
N CYS A 261 -2.09 -10.60 30.83
CA CYS A 261 -1.95 -11.62 29.79
C CYS A 261 -1.39 -12.92 30.38
N PRO A 262 -2.05 -14.09 30.19
CA PRO A 262 -1.54 -15.36 30.70
C PRO A 262 -0.23 -15.81 30.04
N ASN A 263 0.14 -15.21 28.89
CA ASN A 263 1.36 -15.56 28.17
C ASN A 263 2.56 -14.65 28.50
N CYS A 264 2.35 -13.32 28.57
CA CYS A 264 3.44 -12.36 28.79
C CYS A 264 3.36 -11.58 30.11
N ALA A 265 2.34 -11.84 30.93
CA ALA A 265 2.08 -11.17 32.21
C ALA A 265 1.90 -9.63 32.16
N LEU A 266 1.87 -9.02 30.97
CA LEU A 266 1.59 -7.58 30.83
C LEU A 266 0.12 -7.26 31.17
N PRO A 267 -0.16 -6.08 31.74
CA PRO A 267 -1.53 -5.60 31.92
C PRO A 267 -2.28 -5.60 30.59
N LEU A 268 -3.52 -6.09 30.60
CA LEU A 268 -4.39 -6.04 29.43
C LEU A 268 -5.14 -4.71 29.40
N THR A 269 -5.46 -4.24 28.20
CA THR A 269 -6.33 -3.08 27.99
C THR A 269 -7.46 -3.49 27.05
N ASN A 270 -8.68 -3.06 27.34
CA ASN A 270 -9.78 -3.13 26.38
C ASN A 270 -9.53 -2.07 25.31
N LEU A 271 -9.23 -2.48 24.08
CA LEU A 271 -9.06 -1.51 22.98
C LEU A 271 -10.38 -0.79 22.71
N PHE A 272 -11.48 -1.55 22.74
CA PHE A 272 -12.84 -1.02 22.81
C PHE A 272 -13.78 -1.99 23.55
N ASP A 273 -14.77 -1.45 24.26
CA ASP A 273 -15.90 -2.17 24.85
C ASP A 273 -17.18 -1.63 24.18
N ILE A 274 -18.03 -2.53 23.65
CA ILE A 274 -19.22 -2.16 22.89
C ILE A 274 -20.41 -2.94 23.43
N GLU A 275 -21.53 -2.25 23.65
CA GLU A 275 -22.78 -2.95 23.91
C GLU A 275 -23.27 -3.65 22.63
N PRO A 276 -23.31 -4.99 22.57
CA PRO A 276 -23.58 -5.73 21.33
C PRO A 276 -24.96 -5.45 20.73
N LYS A 277 -25.96 -5.22 21.59
CA LYS A 277 -27.32 -4.86 21.17
C LYS A 277 -27.35 -3.56 20.37
N ALA A 278 -26.45 -2.63 20.66
CA ALA A 278 -26.38 -1.35 19.95
C ALA A 278 -25.80 -1.48 18.53
N ILE A 279 -25.15 -2.60 18.22
CA ILE A 279 -24.62 -2.92 16.89
C ILE A 279 -25.29 -4.17 16.27
N GLY A 280 -26.44 -4.60 16.80
CA GLY A 280 -27.22 -5.71 16.25
C GLY A 280 -26.63 -7.10 16.46
N LEU A 281 -25.67 -7.25 17.38
CA LEU A 281 -25.07 -8.54 17.75
C LEU A 281 -25.72 -9.12 19.02
N ASN A 282 -25.92 -10.44 19.05
CA ASN A 282 -26.36 -11.16 20.24
C ASN A 282 -25.14 -11.63 21.06
N GLY A 283 -24.99 -11.14 22.31
CA GLY A 283 -23.94 -11.56 23.27
C GLY A 283 -22.74 -10.61 23.37
N ASN A 284 -22.05 -10.56 24.52
CA ASN A 284 -20.95 -9.61 24.80
C ASN A 284 -19.72 -9.84 23.91
N ALA A 285 -19.31 -8.83 23.13
CA ALA A 285 -18.10 -8.83 22.32
C ALA A 285 -17.03 -7.93 22.97
N ARG A 286 -15.85 -8.48 23.26
CA ARG A 286 -14.72 -7.76 23.86
C ARG A 286 -13.46 -8.03 23.06
N LEU A 287 -12.81 -6.99 22.57
CA LEU A 287 -11.52 -7.11 21.87
C LEU A 287 -10.39 -6.61 22.78
N VAL A 288 -9.37 -7.44 22.92
CA VAL A 288 -8.30 -7.27 23.90
C VAL A 288 -6.98 -7.10 23.18
N MET A 289 -6.12 -6.21 23.68
CA MET A 289 -4.74 -6.14 23.25
C MET A 289 -3.79 -6.04 24.46
N THR A 290 -2.56 -6.52 24.28
CA THR A 290 -1.41 -6.16 25.12
C THR A 290 -0.66 -5.03 24.42
N PRO A 291 -0.43 -3.87 25.07
CA PRO A 291 0.44 -2.84 24.49
C PRO A 291 1.86 -3.39 24.34
N THR A 292 2.37 -3.42 23.11
CA THR A 292 3.79 -3.65 22.83
C THR A 292 4.51 -2.32 22.96
N TYR A 293 5.40 -2.22 23.96
CA TYR A 293 6.37 -1.13 24.07
C TYR A 293 7.60 -1.41 23.20
#